data_AF-A0A6G2PRL1-F1
#
_entry.id   AF-A0A6G2PRL1-F1
#
_cell.length_a   1.000
_cell.length_b   1.000
_cell.length_c   1.000
_cell.angle_alpha   90.00
_cell.angle_beta   90.00
_cell.angle_gamma   90.00
#
_symmetry.space_group_name_H-M   'P 1'
#
loop_
_entity.id
_entity.type
_entity.pdbx_description
1 polymer ?
#
loop_
_entity_poly.entity_id
_entity_poly.type
_entity_poly.pdbx_seq_one_letter_code
_entity_poly.pdbx_strand_id
1 'polypeptide(L)' 'MASQMTDQQWEAQNGSLSPDEARARGLCWHCSGKGANWTAFGGIQRKVPCPKCKGDGNAR' A
#
# COMPACT_ATOMS: atom_id res chain seq x y z
N MET A 1 -19.10 18.38 1.29
CA MET A 1 -17.64 18.58 1.40
C MET A 1 -17.01 17.20 1.37
N ALA A 2 -16.14 16.90 0.39
CA ALA A 2 -15.38 15.66 0.45
C ALA A 2 -14.40 15.81 1.61
N SER A 3 -14.63 15.11 2.72
CA SER A 3 -13.70 15.09 3.84
C SER A 3 -12.34 14.63 3.31
N GLN A 4 -11.35 15.53 3.22
CA GLN A 4 -9.98 15.13 2.91
C GLN A 4 -9.55 14.13 3.99
N MET A 5 -9.09 12.95 3.56
CA MET A 5 -8.49 11.96 4.46
C MET A 5 -7.35 12.62 5.23
N THR A 6 -7.25 12.36 6.54
CA THR A 6 -6.06 12.70 7.30
C THR A 6 -4.86 11.87 6.82
N ASP A 7 -3.65 12.29 7.17
CA ASP A 7 -2.42 11.54 6.85
C ASP A 7 -2.48 10.09 7.36
N GLN A 8 -3.02 9.87 8.56
CA GLN A 8 -3.22 8.52 9.10
C GLN A 8 -4.27 7.72 8.30
N GLN A 9 -5.38 8.33 7.92
CA GLN A 9 -6.37 7.67 7.07
C GLN A 9 -5.81 7.36 5.67
N TRP A 10 -4.94 8.23 5.17
CA TRP A 10 -4.23 8.02 3.91
C TRP A 10 -3.29 6.81 4.00
N GLU A 11 -2.47 6.72 5.03
CA GLU A 11 -1.54 5.61 5.24
C GLU A 11 -2.21 4.30 5.65
N ALA A 12 -3.38 4.38 6.29
CA ALA A 12 -4.22 3.21 6.60
C ALA A 12 -4.73 2.47 5.34
N GLN A 13 -4.55 3.05 4.15
CA GLN A 13 -4.77 2.35 2.89
C GLN A 13 -3.70 1.28 2.62
N ASN A 14 -2.54 1.31 3.25
CA ASN A 14 -1.55 0.24 3.14
C ASN A 14 -2.12 -1.06 3.72
N GLY A 15 -1.78 -2.19 3.10
CA GLY A 15 -2.25 -3.47 3.63
C GLY A 15 -1.47 -3.89 4.87
N SER A 16 -2.13 -4.70 5.70
CA SER A 16 -1.61 -5.23 6.95
C SER A 16 -1.21 -6.71 6.85
N LEU A 17 -1.16 -7.27 5.63
CA LEU A 17 -0.83 -8.69 5.45
C LEU A 17 0.61 -8.94 5.88
N SER A 18 0.81 -9.97 6.70
CA SER A 18 2.14 -10.52 6.93
C SER A 18 2.70 -11.09 5.62
N PRO A 19 4.04 -11.26 5.54
CA PRO A 19 4.65 -11.84 4.35
C PRO A 19 4.10 -13.21 3.95
N ASP A 20 3.83 -14.08 4.92
CA ASP A 20 3.33 -15.43 4.67
C ASP A 20 1.86 -15.41 4.20
N GLU A 21 1.02 -14.55 4.78
CA GLU A 21 -0.37 -14.37 4.32
C GLU A 21 -0.43 -13.82 2.89
N ALA A 22 0.44 -12.87 2.56
CA ALA A 22 0.50 -12.32 1.21
C ALA A 22 0.95 -13.38 0.20
N ARG A 23 2.00 -14.15 0.54
CA ARG A 23 2.48 -15.26 -0.30
C ARG A 23 1.42 -16.34 -0.50
N ALA A 24 0.73 -16.75 0.56
CA ALA A 24 -0.36 -17.74 0.48
C ALA A 24 -1.49 -17.29 -0.45
N ARG A 25 -1.68 -15.97 -0.59
CA ARG A 25 -2.68 -15.36 -1.49
C ARG A 25 -2.13 -15.00 -2.88
N GLY A 26 -0.87 -15.30 -3.17
CA GLY A 26 -0.22 -14.91 -4.43
C GLY A 26 -0.01 -13.39 -4.59
N LEU A 27 -0.07 -12.64 -3.50
CA LEU A 27 0.04 -11.18 -3.47
C LEU A 27 1.46 -10.74 -3.11
N CYS A 28 1.85 -9.56 -3.60
CA CYS A 28 3.08 -8.92 -3.18
C CYS A 28 3.01 -8.60 -1.69
N TRP A 29 3.90 -9.17 -0.89
CA TRP A 29 3.96 -8.91 0.56
C TRP A 29 4.22 -7.43 0.88
N HIS A 30 4.99 -6.74 0.05
CA HIS A 30 5.44 -5.37 0.32
C HIS A 30 4.34 -4.32 0.21
N CYS A 31 3.34 -4.54 -0.65
CA CYS A 31 2.18 -3.65 -0.78
C CYS A 31 0.86 -4.39 -0.48
N SER A 32 0.95 -5.60 0.06
CA SER A 32 -0.17 -6.52 0.30
C SER A 32 -1.16 -6.62 -0.87
N GLY A 33 -0.66 -6.74 -2.10
CA GLY A 33 -1.54 -6.85 -3.27
C GLY A 33 -1.96 -5.54 -3.96
N LYS A 34 -1.66 -4.37 -3.37
CA LYS A 34 -2.24 -3.09 -3.84
C LYS A 34 -1.51 -2.42 -5.01
N GLY A 35 -0.34 -2.93 -5.40
CA GLY A 35 0.50 -2.34 -6.46
C GLY A 35 1.16 -1.00 -6.10
N ALA A 36 0.80 -0.37 -4.99
CA ALA A 36 1.35 0.90 -4.53
C ALA A 36 1.39 0.96 -2.99
N ASN A 37 2.12 1.94 -2.46
CA ASN A 37 2.14 2.31 -1.06
C ASN A 37 1.69 3.76 -0.91
N TRP A 38 0.94 4.02 0.15
CA TRP A 38 0.44 5.33 0.53
C TRP A 38 1.27 5.83 1.69
N THR A 39 1.94 6.97 1.52
CA THR A 39 2.73 7.61 2.58
C THR A 39 2.32 9.07 2.71
N ALA A 40 2.37 9.60 3.92
CA ALA A 40 2.12 10.99 4.20
C ALA A 40 3.22 11.58 5.09
N PHE A 41 3.65 12.80 4.79
CA PHE A 41 4.61 13.52 5.62
C PHE A 41 4.26 15.01 5.66
N GLY A 42 3.93 15.52 6.86
CA GLY A 42 3.61 16.93 7.07
C GLY A 42 2.44 17.43 6.23
N GLY A 43 1.37 16.64 6.06
CA GLY A 43 0.20 16.99 5.26
C GLY A 43 0.36 16.73 3.75
N ILE A 44 1.51 16.23 3.30
CA ILE A 44 1.74 15.88 1.90
C ILE A 44 1.52 14.39 1.72
N GLN A 45 0.42 14.03 1.04
CA GLN A 45 0.05 12.66 0.73
C GLN A 45 0.62 12.24 -0.63
N ARG A 46 1.30 11.08 -0.67
CA ARG A 46 1.86 10.49 -1.90
C ARG A 46 1.43 9.03 -2.05
N LYS A 47 1.15 8.65 -3.28
CA LYS A 47 1.00 7.27 -3.72
C LYS A 47 2.21 6.89 -4.55
N VAL A 48 3.00 5.94 -4.07
CA VAL A 48 4.24 5.50 -4.71
C VAL A 48 4.05 4.08 -5.24
N PRO A 49 4.34 3.79 -6.53
CA PRO A 49 4.30 2.43 -7.05
C PRO A 49 5.17 1.49 -6.21
N CYS A 50 4.69 0.28 -5.95
CA CYS A 50 5.44 -0.67 -5.16
C CYS A 50 6.71 -1.10 -5.91
N PRO A 51 7.91 -0.89 -5.36
CA PRO A 51 9.16 -1.20 -6.06
C PRO A 51 9.38 -2.71 -6.25
N LYS A 52 8.75 -3.54 -5.41
CA LYS A 52 8.87 -5.00 -5.47
C LYS A 52 8.07 -5.59 -6.62
N CYS A 53 6.78 -5.27 -6.70
CA CYS A 53 5.90 -5.79 -7.75
C CYS A 53 5.77 -4.84 -8.95
N LYS A 54 6.48 -3.71 -8.96
CA LYS A 54 6.46 -2.72 -10.06
C LYS A 54 5.05 -2.26 -10.46
N GLY A 55 4.10 -2.26 -9.53
CA GLY A 55 2.72 -1.85 -9.78
C GLY A 55 1.72 -2.98 -10.01
N ASP A 56 2.16 -4.22 -10.22
CA ASP A 56 1.24 -5.32 -10.58
C ASP A 56 0.51 -5.95 -9.37
N GLY A 57 1.01 -5.73 -8.15
CA GLY A 57 0.41 -6.24 -6.91
C GLY A 57 0.66 -7.74 -6.65
N ASN A 58 1.29 -8.47 -7.56
CA ASN A 58 1.44 -9.91 -7.47
C ASN A 58 2.74 -10.32 -6.75
N ALA A 59 2.75 -11.54 -6.23
CA ALA A 59 3.95 -12.14 -5.67
C ALA A 59 5.05 -12.27 -6.75
N ARG A 60 6.31 -12.09 -6.34
CA ARG A 60 7.53 -12.28 -7.13
C ARG A 60 8.54 -13.09 -6.33
#